data_AF-A0A318RCV7-F1
#
_entry.id   AF-A0A318RCV7-F1
#
_cell.length_a   1.000
_cell.length_b   1.000
_cell.length_c   1.000
_cell.angle_alpha   90.00
_cell.angle_beta   90.00
_cell.angle_gamma   90.00
#
_symmetry.space_group_name_H-M   'P 1'
#
loop_
_entity.id
_entity.type
_entity.pdbx_description
1 polymer ?
#
loop_
_entity_poly.entity_id
_entity_poly.type
_entity_poly.pdbx_seq_one_letter_code
_entity_poly.pdbx_strand_id
1 'polypeptide(L)'
;MPHEGCDFKQEQFQHWLDRVRDTHDAVRFTVGHRLHGDWERAEAVSIEVIVRMLTKPKVFRYQGLPYSGRIGSVAESILAAPATDTPPELPDWLTLTSYLEQMSPQLRPVLVGAFVDGLDDEHISAEVGLPTAIVLTMRKEVEKYLAQSADAGT
;
A
#
# COMPACT_ATOMS: atom_id res chain seq x y z
N MET A 1 -9.04 27.86 -15.52
CA MET A 1 -8.97 26.41 -15.82
C MET A 1 -7.57 25.97 -15.43
N PRO A 2 -7.33 24.95 -14.58
CA PRO A 2 -8.19 23.80 -14.21
C PRO A 2 -8.26 23.49 -12.69
N HIS A 3 -9.38 22.96 -12.20
CA HIS A 3 -9.48 22.26 -10.91
C HIS A 3 -9.71 20.74 -11.09
N GLU A 4 -10.03 20.29 -12.31
CA GLU A 4 -10.43 18.90 -12.61
C GLU A 4 -9.32 17.86 -12.39
N GLY A 5 -8.04 18.24 -12.52
CA GLY A 5 -6.92 17.31 -12.32
C GLY A 5 -6.64 16.96 -10.86
N CYS A 6 -6.95 17.88 -9.93
CA CYS A 6 -6.73 17.66 -8.50
C CYS A 6 -7.81 16.73 -7.92
N ASP A 7 -9.06 16.94 -8.32
CA ASP A 7 -10.20 16.14 -7.88
C ASP A 7 -10.11 14.69 -8.40
N PHE A 8 -9.70 14.50 -9.67
CA PHE A 8 -9.50 13.15 -10.23
C PHE A 8 -8.41 12.35 -9.49
N LYS A 9 -7.28 12.99 -9.13
CA LYS A 9 -6.21 12.30 -8.39
C LYS A 9 -6.61 12.01 -6.93
N GLN A 10 -7.50 12.81 -6.35
CA GLN A 10 -8.12 12.51 -5.06
C GLN A 10 -9.03 11.28 -5.14
N GLU A 11 -9.86 11.15 -6.18
CA GLU A 11 -10.68 9.95 -6.42
C GLU A 11 -9.81 8.71 -6.64
N GLN A 12 -8.77 8.81 -7.46
CA GLN A 12 -7.83 7.71 -7.70
C GLN A 12 -7.08 7.27 -6.44
N PHE A 13 -6.75 8.22 -5.56
CA PHE A 13 -6.19 7.92 -4.24
C PHE A 13 -7.19 7.16 -3.37
N GLN A 14 -8.46 7.56 -3.37
CA GLN A 14 -9.51 6.84 -2.65
C GLN A 14 -9.70 5.42 -3.18
N HIS A 15 -9.74 5.24 -4.52
CA HIS A 15 -9.78 3.90 -5.13
C HIS A 15 -8.55 3.05 -4.81
N TRP A 16 -7.39 3.67 -4.59
CA TRP A 16 -6.21 2.96 -4.14
C TRP A 16 -6.35 2.52 -2.67
N LEU A 17 -6.84 3.39 -1.79
CA LEU A 17 -7.14 3.03 -0.39
C LEU A 17 -8.16 1.89 -0.32
N ASP A 18 -9.23 1.94 -1.12
CA ASP A 18 -10.24 0.89 -1.15
C ASP A 18 -9.64 -0.44 -1.62
N ARG A 19 -8.75 -0.43 -2.62
CA ARG A 19 -7.99 -1.62 -3.01
C ARG A 19 -7.11 -2.18 -1.90
N VAL A 20 -6.48 -1.31 -1.09
CA VAL A 20 -5.70 -1.75 0.08
C VAL A 20 -6.62 -2.44 1.10
N ARG A 21 -7.81 -1.89 1.37
CA ARG A 21 -8.81 -2.47 2.26
C ARG A 21 -9.35 -3.81 1.74
N ASP A 22 -9.75 -3.87 0.48
CA ASP A 22 -10.23 -5.11 -0.16
C ASP A 22 -9.17 -6.22 -0.10
N THR A 23 -7.89 -5.84 -0.25
CA THR A 23 -6.78 -6.78 -0.16
C THR A 23 -6.62 -7.34 1.25
N HIS A 24 -6.68 -6.46 2.25
CA HIS A 24 -6.65 -6.86 3.65
C HIS A 24 -7.75 -7.88 3.95
N ASP A 25 -8.99 -7.55 3.60
CA ASP A 25 -10.15 -8.38 3.89
C ASP A 25 -10.11 -9.71 3.14
N ALA A 26 -9.68 -9.71 1.87
CA ALA A 26 -9.53 -10.92 1.08
C ALA A 26 -8.45 -11.86 1.65
N VAL A 27 -7.30 -11.32 2.08
CA VAL A 27 -6.23 -12.11 2.70
C VAL A 27 -6.69 -12.68 4.02
N ARG A 28 -7.26 -11.84 4.90
CA ARG A 28 -7.77 -12.25 6.21
C ARG A 28 -8.80 -13.37 6.07
N PHE A 29 -9.75 -13.23 5.15
CA PHE A 29 -10.78 -14.23 4.88
C PHE A 29 -10.15 -15.56 4.41
N THR A 30 -9.27 -15.50 3.40
CA THR A 30 -8.64 -16.69 2.81
C THR A 30 -7.76 -17.43 3.81
N VAL A 31 -6.94 -16.69 4.57
CA VAL A 31 -6.04 -17.23 5.57
C VAL A 31 -6.82 -17.79 6.76
N GLY A 32 -7.85 -17.09 7.24
CA GLY A 32 -8.67 -17.58 8.35
C GLY A 32 -9.35 -18.92 8.04
N HIS A 33 -9.84 -19.10 6.82
CA HIS A 33 -10.35 -20.41 6.38
C HIS A 33 -9.26 -21.49 6.32
N ARG A 34 -8.06 -21.15 5.83
CA ARG A 34 -6.91 -22.07 5.78
C ARG A 34 -6.39 -22.45 7.18
N LEU A 35 -6.53 -21.55 8.15
CA LEU A 35 -6.15 -21.75 9.55
C LEU A 35 -7.31 -22.27 10.42
N HIS A 36 -8.37 -22.82 9.82
CA HIS A 36 -9.50 -23.42 10.53
C HIS A 36 -10.21 -22.49 11.53
N GLY A 37 -10.27 -21.19 11.22
CA GLY A 37 -10.97 -20.18 12.02
C GLY A 37 -10.11 -19.43 13.02
N ASP A 38 -8.79 -19.56 12.97
CA ASP A 38 -7.86 -18.69 13.69
C ASP A 38 -7.81 -17.29 13.04
N TRP A 39 -8.80 -16.47 13.38
CA TRP A 39 -9.00 -15.13 12.81
C TRP A 39 -7.99 -14.10 13.32
N GLU A 40 -7.44 -14.30 14.53
CA GLU A 40 -6.42 -13.41 15.09
C GLU A 40 -5.11 -13.56 14.34
N ARG A 41 -4.68 -14.81 14.08
CA ARG A 41 -3.51 -15.06 13.24
C ARG A 41 -3.75 -14.64 11.79
N ALA A 42 -4.97 -14.79 11.27
CA ALA A 42 -5.30 -14.34 9.93
C ALA A 42 -5.23 -12.80 9.79
N GLU A 43 -5.64 -12.06 10.81
CA GLU A 43 -5.50 -10.60 10.90
C GLU A 43 -4.03 -10.18 10.89
N ALA A 44 -3.19 -10.83 11.70
CA ALA A 44 -1.75 -10.53 11.73
C ALA A 44 -1.10 -10.75 10.36
N VAL A 45 -1.46 -11.85 9.68
CA VAL A 45 -0.97 -12.15 8.33
C VAL A 45 -1.47 -11.14 7.30
N SER A 46 -2.73 -10.72 7.35
CA SER A 46 -3.25 -9.71 6.40
C SER A 46 -2.54 -8.38 6.57
N ILE A 47 -2.34 -7.91 7.81
CA ILE A 47 -1.59 -6.68 8.10
C ILE A 47 -0.15 -6.79 7.60
N GLU A 48 0.54 -7.91 7.88
CA GLU A 48 1.91 -8.11 7.43
C GLU A 48 2.05 -8.10 5.91
N VAL A 49 1.09 -8.71 5.19
CA VAL A 49 1.03 -8.66 3.72
C VAL A 49 0.93 -7.21 3.25
N ILE A 50 0.00 -6.42 3.82
CA ILE A 50 -0.17 -5.02 3.44
C ILE A 50 1.11 -4.22 3.72
N VAL A 51 1.71 -4.32 4.90
CA VAL A 51 2.96 -3.61 5.24
C VAL A 51 4.10 -3.98 4.28
N ARG A 52 4.25 -5.27 3.94
CA ARG A 52 5.25 -5.72 2.95
C ARG A 52 4.97 -5.19 1.54
N MET A 53 3.71 -4.99 1.18
CA MET A 53 3.32 -4.37 -0.09
C MET A 53 3.61 -2.88 -0.12
N LEU A 54 3.31 -2.16 0.97
CA LEU A 54 3.53 -0.72 1.08
C LEU A 54 5.02 -0.35 1.13
N THR A 55 5.86 -1.16 1.79
CA THR A 55 7.32 -0.99 1.84
C THR A 55 8.01 -1.28 0.51
N LYS A 56 7.33 -1.96 -0.43
CA LYS A 56 7.81 -2.21 -1.80
C LYS A 56 6.75 -1.77 -2.80
N PRO A 57 6.45 -0.47 -2.93
CA PRO A 57 5.27 -0.01 -3.67
C PRO A 57 5.38 -0.26 -5.19
N LYS A 58 6.57 -0.59 -5.72
CA LYS A 58 6.72 -1.15 -7.09
C LYS A 58 6.03 -2.52 -7.25
N VAL A 59 5.60 -3.17 -6.18
CA VAL A 59 4.82 -4.42 -6.17
C VAL A 59 3.45 -4.24 -6.85
N PHE A 60 2.89 -3.02 -6.85
CA PHE A 60 1.67 -2.67 -7.59
C PHE A 60 1.83 -2.73 -9.11
N ARG A 61 3.07 -2.80 -9.63
CA ARG A 61 3.35 -3.07 -11.05
C ARG A 61 3.67 -4.55 -11.21
N TYR A 62 2.76 -5.32 -11.82
CA TYR A 62 3.08 -6.64 -12.35
C TYR A 62 2.55 -6.76 -13.77
N GLN A 63 3.45 -6.55 -14.73
CA GLN A 63 3.42 -6.81 -16.18
C GLN A 63 2.22 -7.64 -16.72
N GLY A 64 0.99 -7.14 -16.61
CA GLY A 64 -0.23 -7.79 -17.10
C GLY A 64 -0.65 -9.09 -16.39
N LEU A 65 -0.10 -9.41 -15.22
CA LEU A 65 -0.43 -10.66 -14.48
C LEU A 65 -1.23 -10.35 -13.20
N PRO A 66 -2.12 -11.27 -12.74
CA PRO A 66 -3.07 -10.97 -11.67
C PRO A 66 -2.41 -10.68 -10.32
N TYR A 67 -2.85 -9.58 -9.71
CA TYR A 67 -2.54 -9.10 -8.36
C TYR A 67 -2.57 -10.20 -7.28
N SER A 68 -3.48 -11.18 -7.43
CA SER A 68 -3.70 -12.29 -6.49
C SER A 68 -2.51 -13.24 -6.33
N GLY A 69 -1.72 -13.49 -7.39
CA GLY A 69 -0.61 -14.44 -7.33
C GLY A 69 0.55 -13.98 -6.43
N ARG A 70 0.80 -12.67 -6.40
CA ARG A 70 1.88 -12.09 -5.59
C ARG A 70 1.49 -11.98 -4.12
N ILE A 71 0.23 -11.62 -3.86
CA ILE A 71 -0.36 -11.67 -2.52
C ILE A 71 -0.31 -13.09 -1.95
N GLY A 72 -0.70 -14.08 -2.74
CA GLY A 72 -0.62 -15.49 -2.36
C GLY A 72 0.81 -15.89 -1.98
N SER A 73 1.81 -15.54 -2.80
CA SER A 73 3.21 -15.84 -2.52
C SER A 73 3.74 -15.17 -1.24
N VAL A 74 3.36 -13.91 -0.97
CA VAL A 74 3.74 -13.22 0.28
C VAL A 74 3.07 -13.88 1.47
N ALA A 75 1.76 -14.14 1.41
CA ALA A 75 1.00 -14.78 2.47
C ALA A 75 1.53 -16.21 2.75
N GLU A 76 1.84 -16.99 1.71
CA GLU A 76 2.43 -18.32 1.87
C GLU A 76 3.80 -18.28 2.53
N SER A 77 4.65 -17.31 2.16
CA SER A 77 5.96 -17.15 2.79
C SER A 77 5.85 -16.82 4.28
N ILE A 78 4.85 -16.02 4.67
CA ILE A 78 4.57 -15.70 6.08
C ILE A 78 4.04 -16.93 6.81
N LEU A 79 3.08 -17.65 6.23
CA LEU A 79 2.49 -18.84 6.83
C LEU A 79 3.49 -20.00 6.97
N ALA A 80 4.45 -20.11 6.05
CA ALA A 80 5.51 -21.12 6.07
C ALA A 80 6.69 -20.74 6.97
N ALA A 81 6.78 -19.47 7.40
CA ALA A 81 7.82 -19.06 8.34
C ALA A 81 7.60 -19.81 9.68
N PRO A 82 8.66 -20.34 10.30
CA PRO A 82 8.55 -20.88 11.64
C PRO A 82 7.99 -19.80 12.56
N ALA A 83 7.08 -20.16 13.46
CA ALA A 83 6.61 -19.24 14.49
C ALA A 83 7.84 -18.78 15.27
N THR A 84 8.32 -17.57 14.99
CA THR A 84 9.34 -16.94 15.80
C THR A 84 8.69 -16.59 17.14
N ASP A 85 9.42 -16.76 18.23
CA ASP A 85 8.92 -16.44 19.59
C ASP A 85 8.56 -14.95 19.77
N THR A 86 8.84 -14.12 18.76
CA THR A 86 8.42 -12.73 18.70
C THR A 86 7.90 -12.42 17.29
N PRO A 87 6.59 -12.20 17.12
CA PRO A 87 6.04 -11.62 15.90
C PRO A 87 6.66 -10.23 15.69
N PRO A 88 6.80 -9.75 14.44
CA PRO A 88 7.09 -8.34 14.21
C PRO A 88 6.01 -7.50 14.92
N GLU A 89 6.43 -6.45 15.63
CA GLU A 89 5.49 -5.43 16.14
C GLU A 89 4.90 -4.73 14.92
N LEU A 90 3.67 -5.13 14.58
CA LEU A 90 2.91 -4.56 13.49
C LEU A 90 1.84 -3.63 14.07
N PRO A 91 1.48 -2.56 13.36
CA PRO A 91 0.36 -1.73 13.75
C PRO A 91 -0.93 -2.54 13.63
N ASP A 92 -1.94 -2.20 14.43
CA ASP A 92 -3.28 -2.70 14.17
C ASP A 92 -3.85 -2.10 12.87
N TRP A 93 -4.86 -2.77 12.32
CA TRP A 93 -5.46 -2.38 11.03
C TRP A 93 -6.05 -0.96 11.03
N LEU A 94 -6.67 -0.55 12.14
CA LEU A 94 -7.28 0.78 12.25
C LEU A 94 -6.20 1.87 12.25
N THR A 95 -5.11 1.65 12.98
CA THR A 95 -3.98 2.58 13.03
C THR A 95 -3.28 2.68 11.67
N LEU A 96 -3.06 1.54 10.99
CA LEU A 96 -2.47 1.52 9.64
C LEU A 96 -3.34 2.25 8.61
N THR A 97 -4.64 1.99 8.58
CA THR A 97 -5.55 2.64 7.62
C THR A 97 -5.69 4.14 7.89
N SER A 98 -5.84 4.52 9.16
CA SER A 98 -5.88 5.93 9.57
C SER A 98 -4.59 6.67 9.18
N TYR A 99 -3.43 6.02 9.33
CA TYR A 99 -2.16 6.55 8.87
C TYR A 99 -2.22 6.83 7.37
N LEU A 100 -2.56 5.84 6.53
CA LEU A 100 -2.60 6.02 5.07
C LEU A 100 -3.56 7.15 4.63
N GLU A 101 -4.71 7.29 5.27
CA GLU A 101 -5.69 8.35 4.97
C GLU A 101 -5.15 9.77 5.27
N GLN A 102 -4.27 9.88 6.24
CA GLN A 102 -3.65 11.16 6.65
C GLN A 102 -2.52 11.60 5.72
N MET A 103 -2.21 10.85 4.66
CA MET A 103 -1.22 11.27 3.67
C MET A 103 -1.54 12.68 3.16
N SER A 104 -0.52 13.54 3.19
CA SER A 104 -0.63 14.93 2.73
C SER A 104 -1.24 15.00 1.33
N PRO A 105 -2.25 15.85 1.09
CA PRO A 105 -2.87 15.99 -0.23
C PRO A 105 -1.89 16.27 -1.36
N GLN A 106 -0.77 16.92 -1.06
CA GLN A 106 0.28 17.22 -2.04
C GLN A 106 1.02 15.95 -2.52
N LEU A 107 1.13 14.94 -1.67
CA LEU A 107 1.83 13.70 -1.97
C LEU A 107 0.94 12.67 -2.72
N ARG A 108 -0.39 12.77 -2.58
CA ARG A 108 -1.34 11.81 -3.17
C ARG A 108 -1.22 11.70 -4.70
N PRO A 109 -1.13 12.79 -5.49
CA PRO A 109 -0.97 12.69 -6.94
C PRO A 109 0.34 11.99 -7.34
N VAL A 110 1.42 12.22 -6.58
CA VAL A 110 2.72 11.57 -6.81
C VAL A 110 2.65 10.08 -6.47
N LEU A 111 1.97 9.71 -5.38
CA LEU A 111 1.71 8.30 -5.05
C LEU A 111 0.94 7.61 -6.17
N VAL A 112 -0.17 8.21 -6.60
CA VAL A 112 -1.04 7.65 -7.64
C VAL A 112 -0.26 7.50 -8.94
N GLY A 113 0.37 8.57 -9.42
CA GLY A 113 1.15 8.53 -10.66
C GLY A 113 2.28 7.48 -10.61
N ALA A 114 3.06 7.45 -9.52
CA ALA A 114 4.22 6.57 -9.43
C ALA A 114 3.86 5.11 -9.16
N PHE A 115 2.92 4.84 -8.26
CA PHE A 115 2.69 3.50 -7.72
C PHE A 115 1.39 2.86 -8.19
N VAL A 116 0.41 3.64 -8.63
CA VAL A 116 -0.86 3.13 -9.17
C VAL A 116 -0.81 3.11 -10.70
N ASP A 117 -0.57 4.27 -11.31
CA ASP A 117 -0.64 4.45 -12.77
C ASP A 117 0.65 4.00 -13.48
N GLY A 118 1.75 3.95 -12.74
CA GLY A 118 3.00 3.43 -13.24
C GLY A 118 3.82 4.42 -14.08
N LEU A 119 3.56 5.71 -13.93
CA LEU A 119 4.23 6.78 -14.66
C LEU A 119 5.70 6.95 -14.21
N ASP A 120 6.49 7.58 -15.07
CA ASP A 120 7.82 8.10 -14.74
C ASP A 120 7.71 9.54 -14.19
N ASP A 121 8.83 10.07 -13.71
CA ASP A 121 8.84 11.36 -13.02
C ASP A 121 8.56 12.55 -13.96
N GLU A 122 8.81 12.42 -15.27
CA GLU A 122 8.55 13.44 -16.28
C GLU A 122 7.05 13.54 -16.59
N HIS A 123 6.38 12.39 -16.74
CA HIS A 123 4.94 12.34 -16.89
C HIS A 123 4.22 12.84 -15.63
N ILE A 124 4.67 12.42 -14.43
CA ILE A 124 4.09 12.92 -13.18
C ILE A 124 4.30 14.44 -13.06
N SER A 125 5.48 14.95 -13.40
CA SER A 125 5.80 16.38 -13.43
C SER A 125 4.86 17.18 -14.33
N ALA A 126 4.58 16.67 -15.53
CA ALA A 126 3.64 17.27 -16.46
C ALA A 126 2.20 17.27 -15.90
N GLU A 127 1.77 16.18 -15.25
CA GLU A 127 0.42 16.07 -14.68
C GLU A 127 0.20 16.98 -13.47
N VAL A 128 1.17 17.08 -12.56
CA VAL A 128 1.03 17.89 -11.33
C VAL A 128 1.45 19.34 -11.52
N GLY A 129 2.05 19.69 -12.66
CA GLY A 129 2.51 21.05 -12.97
C GLY A 129 3.70 21.50 -12.11
N LEU A 130 4.51 20.56 -11.60
CA LEU A 130 5.69 20.84 -10.79
C LEU A 130 6.96 20.40 -11.52
N PRO A 131 8.11 21.08 -11.33
CA PRO A 131 9.39 20.61 -11.85
C PRO A 131 9.72 19.16 -11.46
N THR A 132 10.31 18.39 -12.38
CA THR A 132 10.70 16.99 -12.15
C THR A 132 11.58 16.80 -10.91
N ALA A 133 12.45 17.76 -10.61
CA ALA A 133 13.29 17.72 -9.40
C ALA A 133 12.46 17.75 -8.09
N ILE A 134 11.34 18.47 -8.08
CA ILE A 134 10.40 18.51 -6.96
C ILE A 134 9.64 17.19 -6.87
N VAL A 135 9.13 16.68 -8.00
CA VAL A 135 8.47 15.37 -8.05
C VAL A 135 9.36 14.25 -7.54
N LEU A 136 10.64 14.23 -7.93
CA LEU A 136 11.63 13.27 -7.43
C LEU A 136 11.78 13.33 -5.90
N THR A 137 11.74 14.53 -5.33
CA THR A 137 11.81 14.74 -3.87
C THR A 137 10.55 14.22 -3.20
N MET A 138 9.38 14.62 -3.70
CA MET A 138 8.07 14.18 -3.20
C MET A 138 7.89 12.66 -3.31
N ARG A 139 8.44 12.04 -4.37
CA ARG A 139 8.40 10.58 -4.54
C ARG A 139 9.19 9.87 -3.43
N LYS A 140 10.37 10.37 -3.08
CA LYS A 140 11.14 9.84 -1.94
C LYS A 140 10.41 10.05 -0.62
N GLU A 141 9.70 11.17 -0.47
CA GLU A 141 8.84 11.40 0.70
C GLU A 141 7.69 10.41 0.77
N VAL A 142 7.03 10.11 -0.35
CA VAL A 142 6.00 9.05 -0.42
C VAL A 142 6.60 7.70 -0.05
N GLU A 143 7.74 7.31 -0.62
CA GLU A 143 8.40 6.03 -0.31
C GLU A 143 8.76 5.93 1.18
N LYS A 144 9.28 7.02 1.76
CA LYS A 144 9.58 7.11 3.19
C LYS A 144 8.32 6.98 4.03
N TYR A 145 7.26 7.70 3.67
CA TYR A 145 5.97 7.65 4.37
C TYR A 145 5.38 6.24 4.36
N LEU A 146 5.33 5.59 3.19
CA LEU A 146 4.85 4.21 3.08
C LEU A 146 5.74 3.21 3.83
N ALA A 147 7.05 3.44 3.90
CA ALA A 147 7.94 2.59 4.69
C ALA A 147 7.69 2.72 6.20
N GLN A 148 7.36 3.93 6.68
CA GLN A 148 7.03 4.22 8.08
C GLN A 148 5.66 3.67 8.50
N SER A 149 4.83 3.20 7.55
CA SER A 149 3.54 2.59 7.91
C SER A 149 3.71 1.31 8.72
N ALA A 150 4.88 0.67 8.67
CA ALA A 150 5.22 -0.48 9.50
C ALA A 150 5.38 -0.14 10.98
N ASP A 151 5.71 1.12 11.29
CA ASP A 151 5.98 1.62 12.64
C ASP A 151 4.82 2.50 13.16
N ALA A 152 3.72 2.59 12.41
CA ALA A 152 2.59 3.44 12.72
C ALA A 152 1.77 2.85 13.87
N GLY A 153 2.28 2.88 15.10
CA GLY A 153 1.60 2.29 16.26
C GLY A 153 2.52 1.94 17.44
N THR A 154 3.84 2.11 17.29
CA THR A 154 4.82 1.95 18.37
C THR A 154 5.06 3.23 19.17
#